data_AF-A0A7C6F3Y9-F1
#
_entry.id   AF-A0A7C6F3Y9-F1
#
_cell.length_a   1.000
_cell.length_b   1.000
_cell.length_c   1.000
_cell.angle_alpha   90.00
_cell.angle_beta   90.00
_cell.angle_gamma   90.00
#
_symmetry.space_group_name_H-M   'P 1'
#
loop_
_entity.id
_entity.type
_entity.pdbx_description
1 polymer ?
#
loop_
_entity_poly.entity_id
_entity_poly.type
_entity_poly.pdbx_seq_one_letter_code
_entity_poly.pdbx_strand_id
1 'polypeptide(L)'
;MSSRAMLCILLLVLCLSDSLSGEEPPAWVDARPQRVGGEYQVPVHVGPYITVIECEANLQPVVQAAIDDYVEQLIGPEARGKIRLPWSHIEQHMIRERFEERRLFQLTSTQQGEMTTLHVLLGFNQETNALIRGLWRQIVGLQRLFRVGIVFGSLIWIMTVVWGYLRLDLQTQGHYRWRLRTVALILLVAPFAVAGFFVFG
;
A
#
# COMPACT_ATOMS: atom_id res chain seq x y z
N MET A 1 19.11 -52.97 43.24
CA MET A 1 17.96 -52.52 42.41
C MET A 1 17.62 -51.10 42.82
N SER A 2 18.11 -50.04 42.14
CA SER A 2 17.52 -48.67 42.26
C SER A 2 18.17 -47.55 41.44
N SER A 3 19.21 -47.79 40.62
CA SER A 3 19.86 -46.70 39.86
C SER A 3 19.40 -46.63 38.40
N ARG A 4 19.11 -47.78 37.77
CA ARG A 4 18.65 -47.84 36.36
C ARG A 4 17.20 -47.39 36.17
N ALA A 5 16.34 -47.59 37.18
CA ALA A 5 14.94 -47.15 37.14
C ALA A 5 14.82 -45.62 37.22
N MET A 6 15.69 -44.98 38.01
CA MET A 6 15.68 -43.53 38.20
C MET A 6 16.15 -42.77 36.94
N LEU A 7 17.14 -43.33 36.22
CA LEU A 7 17.62 -42.77 34.95
C LEU A 7 16.56 -42.87 33.84
N CYS A 8 15.81 -43.98 33.78
CA CYS A 8 14.71 -44.12 32.81
C CYS A 8 13.57 -43.14 33.06
N ILE A 9 13.24 -42.86 34.32
CA ILE A 9 12.18 -41.88 34.66
C ILE A 9 12.64 -40.45 34.30
N LEU A 10 13.90 -40.11 34.54
CA LEU A 10 14.43 -38.78 34.18
C LEU A 10 14.53 -38.57 32.65
N LEU A 11 14.88 -39.63 31.90
CA LEU A 11 14.85 -39.62 30.43
C LEU A 11 13.41 -39.57 29.89
N LEU A 12 12.45 -40.24 30.53
CA LEU A 12 11.04 -40.14 30.15
C LEU A 12 10.46 -38.75 30.43
N VAL A 13 10.86 -38.11 31.53
CA VAL A 13 10.41 -36.74 31.85
C VAL A 13 11.02 -35.71 30.89
N LEU A 14 12.28 -35.87 30.50
CA LEU A 14 12.94 -35.02 29.48
C LEU A 14 12.38 -35.25 28.07
N CYS A 15 11.98 -36.48 27.72
CA CYS A 15 11.30 -36.75 26.45
C CYS A 15 9.82 -36.33 26.43
N LEU A 16 9.13 -36.28 27.58
CA LEU A 16 7.73 -35.79 27.63
C LEU A 16 7.63 -34.27 27.60
N SER A 17 8.70 -33.54 27.96
CA SER A 17 8.70 -32.08 27.96
C SER A 17 8.83 -31.49 26.55
N ASP A 18 9.37 -32.25 25.59
CA ASP A 18 9.58 -31.80 24.21
C ASP A 18 8.28 -31.81 23.36
N SER A 19 7.21 -32.44 23.86
CA SER A 19 5.93 -32.58 23.14
C SER A 19 4.83 -31.59 23.58
N LEU A 20 5.12 -30.67 24.49
CA LEU A 20 4.20 -29.63 24.97
C LEU A 20 4.65 -28.22 24.58
N SER A 21 5.36 -28.10 23.46
CA SER A 21 5.87 -26.84 22.92
C SER A 21 4.74 -26.03 22.27
N GLY A 22 3.90 -25.39 23.08
CA GLY A 22 3.33 -24.11 22.67
C GLY A 22 4.48 -23.13 22.65
N GLU A 23 5.07 -22.89 21.48
CA GLU A 23 6.23 -22.02 21.33
C GLU A 23 5.87 -20.62 21.87
N GLU A 24 6.59 -20.16 22.89
CA GLU A 24 6.28 -18.90 23.56
C GLU A 24 6.45 -17.75 22.56
N PRO A 25 5.47 -16.85 22.40
CA PRO A 25 5.52 -15.83 21.36
C PRO A 25 6.74 -14.92 21.59
N PRO A 26 7.51 -14.61 20.54
CA PRO A 26 8.60 -13.65 20.63
C PRO A 26 8.13 -12.32 21.23
N ALA A 27 8.98 -11.67 22.02
CA ALA A 27 8.64 -10.42 22.71
C ALA A 27 8.21 -9.27 21.77
N TRP A 28 8.55 -9.34 20.48
CA TRP A 28 8.12 -8.36 19.47
C TRP A 28 6.68 -8.54 19.01
N VAL A 29 6.06 -9.70 19.21
CA VAL A 29 4.69 -10.00 18.75
C VAL A 29 3.69 -9.02 19.35
N ASP A 30 3.77 -8.76 20.65
CA ASP A 30 2.87 -7.84 21.36
C ASP A 30 3.47 -6.43 21.54
N ALA A 31 4.62 -6.16 20.91
CA ALA A 31 5.27 -4.87 21.02
C ALA A 31 4.49 -3.80 20.26
N ARG A 32 4.62 -2.53 20.70
CA ARG A 32 4.14 -1.39 19.91
C ARG A 32 5.14 -1.05 18.81
N PRO A 33 4.69 -0.36 17.74
CA PRO A 33 5.60 0.22 16.76
C PRO A 33 6.70 1.04 17.44
N GLN A 34 7.96 0.69 17.17
CA GLN A 34 9.09 1.26 17.88
C GLN A 34 10.34 1.35 16.99
N ARG A 35 11.29 2.22 17.37
CA ARG A 35 12.58 2.29 16.69
C ARG A 35 13.60 1.39 17.38
N VAL A 36 14.12 0.41 16.65
CA VAL A 36 15.15 -0.52 17.13
C VAL A 36 16.29 -0.52 16.12
N GLY A 37 17.53 -0.28 16.57
CA GLY A 37 18.71 -0.34 15.69
C GLY A 37 18.71 0.69 14.53
N GLY A 38 17.96 1.79 14.66
CA GLY A 38 17.82 2.79 13.58
C GLY A 38 16.76 2.45 12.52
N GLU A 39 16.10 1.29 12.64
CA GLU A 39 14.96 0.89 11.83
C GLU A 39 13.66 1.16 12.60
N TYR A 40 12.60 1.55 11.89
CA TYR A 40 11.27 1.60 12.50
C TYR A 40 10.61 0.24 12.33
N GLN A 41 10.26 -0.42 13.43
CA GLN A 41 9.69 -1.76 13.42
C GLN A 41 8.20 -1.72 13.75
N VAL A 42 7.40 -2.45 12.99
CA VAL A 42 5.94 -2.53 13.13
C VAL A 42 5.53 -4.00 13.11
N PRO A 43 5.02 -4.55 14.23
CA PRO A 43 4.41 -5.88 14.21
C PRO A 43 3.05 -5.83 13.52
N VAL A 44 2.82 -6.80 12.65
CA VAL A 44 1.60 -6.98 11.86
C VAL A 44 1.06 -8.38 12.10
N HIS A 45 -0.27 -8.48 12.22
CA HIS A 45 -0.96 -9.71 12.57
C HIS A 45 -1.94 -10.08 11.45
N VAL A 46 -1.92 -11.33 11.02
CA VAL A 46 -2.81 -11.86 9.97
C VAL A 46 -3.52 -13.09 10.49
N GLY A 47 -4.82 -12.98 10.70
CA GLY A 47 -5.62 -14.06 11.28
C GLY A 47 -6.70 -13.57 12.21
N PRO A 48 -7.45 -14.50 12.82
CA PRO A 48 -7.22 -15.95 12.79
C PRO A 48 -7.79 -16.65 11.53
N TYR A 49 -7.06 -17.63 10.98
CA TYR A 49 -7.47 -18.47 9.84
C TYR A 49 -7.32 -19.97 10.15
N ILE A 50 -7.90 -20.85 9.33
CA ILE A 50 -7.81 -22.31 9.57
C ILE A 50 -6.42 -22.81 9.18
N THR A 51 -5.84 -22.25 8.11
CA THR A 51 -4.54 -22.70 7.59
C THR A 51 -3.54 -21.55 7.44
N VAL A 52 -2.24 -21.88 7.52
CA VAL A 52 -1.14 -20.94 7.23
C VAL A 52 -1.24 -20.38 5.80
N ILE A 53 -1.68 -21.21 4.85
CA ILE A 53 -1.83 -20.81 3.44
C ILE A 53 -2.88 -19.69 3.30
N GLU A 54 -3.96 -19.75 4.08
CA GLU A 54 -4.96 -18.67 4.13
C GLU A 54 -4.38 -17.39 4.74
N CYS A 55 -3.53 -17.51 5.78
CA CYS A 55 -2.80 -16.35 6.33
C CYS A 55 -1.90 -15.72 5.26
N GLU A 56 -1.10 -16.51 4.55
CA GLU A 56 -0.17 -16.01 3.54
C GLU A 56 -0.92 -15.34 2.38
N ALA A 57 -2.05 -15.92 1.94
CA ALA A 57 -2.89 -15.35 0.90
C ALA A 57 -3.49 -13.98 1.30
N ASN A 58 -3.72 -13.76 2.60
CA ASN A 58 -4.24 -12.49 3.14
C ASN A 58 -3.15 -11.58 3.72
N LEU A 59 -1.87 -11.97 3.67
CA LEU A 59 -0.77 -11.19 4.22
C LEU A 59 -0.56 -9.89 3.46
N GLN A 60 -0.61 -9.95 2.13
CA GLN A 60 -0.34 -8.80 1.26
C GLN A 60 -1.21 -7.56 1.56
N PRO A 61 -2.56 -7.65 1.64
CA PRO A 61 -3.38 -6.47 1.93
C PRO A 61 -3.13 -5.91 3.33
N VAL A 62 -2.86 -6.75 4.33
CA VAL A 62 -2.60 -6.31 5.71
C VAL A 62 -1.25 -5.58 5.80
N VAL A 63 -0.21 -6.13 5.17
CA VAL A 63 1.11 -5.49 5.10
C VAL A 63 1.03 -4.17 4.32
N GLN A 64 0.29 -4.13 3.21
CA GLN A 64 0.10 -2.90 2.45
C GLN A 64 -0.59 -1.81 3.28
N ALA A 65 -1.60 -2.16 4.08
CA ALA A 65 -2.24 -1.22 4.99
C ALA A 65 -1.26 -0.65 6.03
N ALA A 66 -0.41 -1.50 6.62
CA ALA A 66 0.63 -1.05 7.55
C ALA A 66 1.66 -0.12 6.88
N ILE A 67 2.01 -0.40 5.62
CA ILE A 67 2.88 0.47 4.82
C ILE A 67 2.19 1.81 4.55
N ASP A 68 0.91 1.81 4.17
CA ASP A 68 0.14 3.03 3.91
C ASP A 68 0.06 3.93 5.16
N ASP A 69 -0.15 3.34 6.34
CA ASP A 69 -0.16 4.05 7.61
C ASP A 69 1.23 4.65 7.94
N TYR A 70 2.31 3.90 7.67
CA TYR A 70 3.67 4.42 7.84
C TYR A 70 4.01 5.52 6.84
N VAL A 71 3.57 5.40 5.59
CA VAL A 71 3.74 6.41 4.54
C VAL A 71 3.02 7.71 4.92
N GLU A 72 1.80 7.61 5.45
CA GLU A 72 1.06 8.76 5.99
C GLU A 72 1.85 9.46 7.08
N GLN A 73 2.47 8.72 8.00
CA GLN A 73 3.31 9.28 9.06
C GLN A 73 4.61 9.92 8.52
N LEU A 74 5.22 9.32 7.48
CA LEU A 74 6.51 9.76 6.94
C LEU A 74 6.41 10.99 6.03
N ILE A 75 5.36 11.06 5.21
CA ILE A 75 5.20 12.10 4.17
C ILE A 75 4.00 12.99 4.47
N GLY A 76 2.88 12.41 4.91
CA GLY A 76 1.61 13.09 5.13
C GLY A 76 0.43 12.34 4.52
N PRO A 77 -0.81 12.76 4.84
CA PRO A 77 -2.04 12.05 4.46
C PRO A 77 -2.24 11.98 2.94
N GLU A 78 -1.69 12.92 2.17
CA GLU A 78 -1.81 12.93 0.72
C GLU A 78 -1.14 11.75 0.03
N ALA A 79 -0.16 11.10 0.69
CA ALA A 79 0.63 10.00 0.13
C ALA A 79 0.03 8.62 0.41
N ARG A 80 -0.91 8.51 1.36
CA ARG A 80 -1.56 7.26 1.76
C ARG A 80 -2.21 6.57 0.56
N GLY A 81 -1.93 5.29 0.36
CA GLY A 81 -2.51 4.48 -0.72
C GLY A 81 -2.04 4.82 -2.14
N LYS A 82 -1.23 5.87 -2.33
CA LYS A 82 -0.67 6.25 -3.65
C LYS A 82 0.67 5.57 -3.94
N ILE A 83 1.36 5.13 -2.90
CA ILE A 83 2.68 4.49 -3.01
C ILE A 83 2.47 2.98 -2.93
N ARG A 84 2.80 2.28 -4.01
CA ARG A 84 2.78 0.82 -4.05
C ARG A 84 4.20 0.30 -4.27
N LEU A 85 4.63 -0.56 -3.35
CA LEU A 85 5.91 -1.23 -3.42
C LEU A 85 5.72 -2.61 -4.06
N PRO A 86 6.65 -3.10 -4.91
CA PRO A 86 6.61 -4.46 -5.39
C PRO A 86 6.66 -5.45 -4.23
N TRP A 87 5.82 -6.48 -4.26
CA TRP A 87 5.74 -7.47 -3.19
C TRP A 87 7.08 -8.16 -2.91
N SER A 88 7.83 -8.49 -3.97
CA SER A 88 9.18 -9.07 -3.85
C SER A 88 10.15 -8.19 -3.06
N HIS A 89 10.01 -6.86 -3.14
CA HIS A 89 10.86 -5.96 -2.38
C HIS A 89 10.48 -5.95 -0.89
N ILE A 90 9.18 -6.01 -0.59
CA ILE A 90 8.65 -6.08 0.78
C ILE A 90 9.13 -7.37 1.45
N GLU A 91 8.98 -8.52 0.79
CA GLU A 91 9.40 -9.81 1.34
C GLU A 91 10.90 -9.86 1.63
N GLN A 92 11.72 -9.34 0.72
CA GLN A 92 13.17 -9.44 0.82
C GLN A 92 13.80 -8.41 1.77
N HIS A 93 13.25 -7.19 1.85
CA HIS A 93 13.92 -6.07 2.55
C HIS A 93 13.14 -5.53 3.74
N MET A 94 11.83 -5.76 3.83
CA MET A 94 10.99 -5.20 4.89
C MET A 94 10.56 -6.26 5.92
N ILE A 95 10.35 -7.51 5.52
CA ILE A 95 10.02 -8.57 6.48
C ILE A 95 11.31 -8.99 7.21
N ARG A 96 11.34 -8.78 8.52
CA ARG A 96 12.47 -9.17 9.38
C ARG A 96 12.30 -10.56 9.95
N GLU A 97 11.15 -10.78 10.59
CA GLU A 97 10.83 -12.00 11.30
C GLU A 97 9.39 -12.39 11.03
N ARG A 98 9.15 -13.70 11.07
CA ARG A 98 7.83 -14.31 10.92
C ARG A 98 7.65 -15.27 12.08
N PHE A 99 6.47 -15.27 12.69
CA PHE A 99 6.11 -16.19 13.75
C PHE A 99 4.69 -16.72 13.50
N GLU A 100 4.56 -18.03 13.49
CA GLU A 100 3.28 -18.71 13.30
C GLU A 100 2.76 -19.15 14.66
N GLU A 101 1.62 -18.60 15.04
CA GLU A 101 0.95 -18.96 16.27
C GLU A 101 -0.27 -19.84 15.98
N ARG A 102 -0.29 -21.05 16.54
CA ARG A 102 -1.44 -21.94 16.49
C ARG A 102 -2.14 -21.95 17.84
N ARG A 103 -3.38 -21.45 17.88
CA ARG A 103 -4.21 -21.43 19.09
C ARG A 103 -5.54 -22.11 18.84
N LEU A 104 -6.04 -22.77 19.87
CA LEU A 104 -7.41 -23.29 19.88
C LEU A 104 -8.37 -22.13 20.12
N PHE A 105 -9.19 -21.80 19.12
CA PHE A 105 -10.25 -20.82 19.24
C PHE A 105 -11.58 -21.51 19.53
N GLN A 106 -12.34 -20.95 20.48
CA GLN A 106 -13.70 -21.39 20.75
C GLN A 106 -14.65 -20.81 19.69
N LEU A 107 -15.04 -21.65 18.74
CA LEU A 107 -15.99 -21.30 17.67
C LEU A 107 -17.44 -21.38 18.15
N THR A 108 -17.73 -22.25 19.12
CA THR A 108 -19.04 -22.43 19.77
C THR A 108 -18.80 -23.00 21.17
N SER A 109 -19.77 -22.89 22.08
CA SER A 109 -19.70 -23.39 23.46
C SER A 109 -19.25 -24.86 23.61
N THR A 110 -19.28 -25.65 22.53
CA THR A 110 -18.90 -27.08 22.49
C THR A 110 -17.87 -27.45 21.41
N GLN A 111 -17.42 -26.50 20.57
CA GLN A 111 -16.48 -26.78 19.48
C GLN A 111 -15.28 -25.83 19.54
N GLN A 112 -14.11 -26.43 19.72
CA GLN A 112 -12.80 -25.78 19.61
C GLN A 112 -12.19 -26.14 18.27
N GLY A 113 -11.78 -25.13 17.51
CA GLY A 113 -11.05 -25.29 16.25
C GLY A 113 -9.66 -24.72 16.41
N GLU A 114 -8.65 -25.46 15.93
CA GLU A 114 -7.30 -24.92 15.80
C GLU A 114 -7.29 -23.87 14.70
N MET A 115 -6.87 -22.65 15.04
CA MET A 115 -6.66 -21.58 14.07
C MET A 115 -5.23 -21.08 14.17
N THR A 116 -4.71 -20.67 13.03
CA THR A 116 -3.39 -20.11 12.87
C THR A 116 -3.49 -18.59 12.74
N THR A 117 -2.60 -17.89 13.43
CA THR A 117 -2.34 -16.46 13.24
C THR A 117 -0.89 -16.30 12.81
N LEU A 118 -0.66 -15.57 11.73
CA LEU A 118 0.68 -15.26 11.25
C LEU A 118 1.07 -13.86 11.74
N HIS A 119 2.16 -13.78 12.49
CA HIS A 119 2.75 -12.55 12.98
C HIS A 119 3.97 -12.22 12.11
N VAL A 120 4.04 -10.99 11.62
CA VAL A 120 5.12 -10.52 10.77
C VAL A 120 5.68 -9.22 11.30
N LEU A 121 7.00 -9.17 11.50
CA LEU A 121 7.69 -7.95 11.90
C LEU A 121 8.19 -7.21 10.66
N LEU A 122 7.61 -6.03 10.41
CA LEU A 122 8.06 -5.14 9.33
C LEU A 122 9.11 -4.17 9.85
N GLY A 123 10.25 -4.11 9.17
CA GLY A 123 11.32 -3.13 9.41
C GLY A 123 11.38 -2.10 8.28
N PHE A 124 11.31 -0.82 8.62
CA PHE A 124 11.45 0.29 7.70
C PHE A 124 12.84 0.92 7.84
N ASN A 125 13.67 0.70 6.82
CA ASN A 125 15.04 1.15 6.77
C ASN A 125 15.18 2.52 6.11
N GLN A 126 16.36 3.12 6.25
CA GLN A 126 16.68 4.37 5.56
C GLN A 126 16.62 4.23 4.02
N GLU A 127 16.99 3.06 3.48
CA GLU A 127 16.88 2.76 2.06
C GLU A 127 15.42 2.72 1.59
N THR A 128 14.56 1.99 2.31
CA THR A 128 13.11 1.95 2.05
C THR A 128 12.50 3.35 2.12
N ASN A 129 12.91 4.15 3.11
CA ASN A 129 12.46 5.53 3.25
C ASN A 129 12.89 6.42 2.08
N ALA A 130 14.12 6.25 1.58
CA ALA A 130 14.61 6.95 0.41
C ALA A 130 13.83 6.56 -0.85
N LEU A 131 13.48 5.28 -0.99
CA LEU A 131 12.68 4.74 -2.09
C LEU A 131 11.25 5.29 -2.05
N ILE A 132 10.59 5.25 -0.89
CA ILE A 132 9.24 5.82 -0.68
C ILE A 132 9.23 7.32 -1.06
N ARG A 133 10.22 8.09 -0.59
CA ARG A 133 10.36 9.51 -0.97
C ARG A 133 10.68 9.71 -2.45
N GLY A 134 11.38 8.76 -3.08
CA GLY A 134 11.64 8.75 -4.51
C GLY A 134 10.35 8.60 -5.31
N LEU A 135 9.56 7.58 -4.99
CA LEU A 135 8.25 7.33 -5.61
C LEU A 135 7.31 8.51 -5.43
N TRP A 136 7.25 9.08 -4.23
CA TRP A 136 6.42 10.27 -3.98
C TRP A 136 6.82 11.46 -4.86
N ARG A 137 8.12 11.74 -4.99
CA ARG A 137 8.61 12.82 -5.86
C ARG A 137 8.26 12.60 -7.32
N GLN A 138 8.24 11.35 -7.80
CA GLN A 138 7.80 11.05 -9.16
C GLN A 138 6.30 11.33 -9.34
N ILE A 139 5.47 10.93 -8.39
CA ILE A 139 4.01 11.16 -8.42
C ILE A 139 3.71 12.67 -8.41
N VAL A 140 4.30 13.41 -7.47
CA VAL A 140 4.13 14.87 -7.37
C VAL A 140 4.72 15.57 -8.60
N GLY A 141 5.83 15.07 -9.13
CA GLY A 141 6.46 15.59 -10.34
C GLY A 141 5.54 15.47 -11.55
N LEU A 142 4.89 14.32 -11.73
CA LEU A 142 3.95 14.07 -12.82
C LEU A 142 2.71 14.97 -12.72
N GLN A 143 2.18 15.18 -11.52
CA GLN A 143 1.06 16.11 -11.31
C GLN A 143 1.42 17.55 -11.69
N ARG A 144 2.63 18.01 -11.34
CA ARG A 144 3.12 19.33 -11.74
C ARG A 144 3.27 19.44 -13.26
N LEU A 145 3.79 18.39 -13.90
CA LEU A 145 3.92 18.34 -15.35
C LEU A 145 2.55 18.43 -16.04
N PHE A 146 1.55 17.69 -15.57
CA PHE A 146 0.19 17.78 -16.08
C PHE A 146 -0.40 19.18 -15.92
N ARG A 147 -0.19 19.82 -14.76
CA ARG A 147 -0.67 21.19 -14.52
C ARG A 147 -0.08 22.19 -15.52
N VAL A 148 1.23 22.11 -15.78
CA VAL A 148 1.89 22.95 -16.79
C VAL A 148 1.42 22.59 -18.20
N GLY A 149 1.29 21.30 -18.50
CA GLY A 149 0.80 20.80 -19.78
C GLY A 149 -0.62 21.27 -20.11
N ILE A 150 -1.51 21.36 -19.12
CA ILE A 150 -2.87 21.90 -19.30
C ILE A 150 -2.83 23.38 -19.69
N VAL A 151 -1.96 24.18 -19.06
CA VAL A 151 -1.84 25.62 -19.38
C VAL A 151 -1.37 25.82 -20.81
N PHE A 152 -0.27 25.16 -21.22
CA PHE A 152 0.24 25.26 -22.59
C PHE A 152 -0.70 24.62 -23.61
N GLY A 153 -1.30 23.48 -23.28
CA GLY A 153 -2.27 22.79 -24.12
C GLY A 153 -3.51 23.64 -24.39
N SER A 154 -4.01 24.34 -23.36
CA SER A 154 -5.13 25.29 -23.50
C SER A 154 -4.77 26.44 -24.44
N LEU A 155 -3.56 27.00 -24.33
CA LEU A 155 -3.11 28.08 -25.22
C LEU A 155 -3.03 27.61 -26.68
N ILE A 156 -2.44 26.44 -26.92
CA ILE A 156 -2.33 25.84 -28.27
C ILE A 156 -3.72 25.52 -28.82
N TRP A 157 -4.62 25.00 -27.99
CA TRP A 157 -6.00 24.72 -28.36
C TRP A 157 -6.72 25.99 -28.82
N ILE A 158 -6.62 27.09 -28.04
CA ILE A 158 -7.22 28.38 -28.39
C ILE A 158 -6.68 28.89 -29.72
N MET A 159 -5.35 28.86 -29.91
CA MET A 159 -4.75 29.24 -31.20
C MET A 159 -5.28 28.39 -32.35
N THR A 160 -5.41 27.07 -32.15
CA THR A 160 -5.91 26.14 -33.17
C THR A 160 -7.35 26.44 -33.55
N VAL A 161 -8.21 26.73 -32.56
CA VAL A 161 -9.62 27.10 -32.79
C VAL A 161 -9.73 28.42 -33.55
N VAL A 162 -8.98 29.44 -33.15
CA VAL A 162 -8.98 30.76 -33.81
C VAL A 162 -8.49 30.64 -35.25
N TRP A 163 -7.38 29.92 -35.47
CA TRP A 163 -6.84 29.70 -36.81
C TRP A 163 -7.79 28.90 -37.70
N GLY A 164 -8.38 27.83 -37.17
CA GLY A 164 -9.38 27.02 -37.87
C GLY A 164 -10.63 27.84 -38.25
N TYR A 165 -11.11 28.67 -37.33
CA TYR A 165 -12.21 29.60 -37.59
C TYR A 165 -11.87 30.58 -38.71
N LEU A 166 -10.72 31.25 -38.64
CA LEU A 166 -10.30 32.25 -39.64
C LEU A 166 -10.14 31.61 -41.03
N ARG A 167 -9.57 30.41 -41.10
CA ARG A 167 -9.38 29.69 -42.35
C ARG A 167 -10.70 29.25 -43.00
N LEU A 168 -11.66 28.81 -42.18
CA LEU A 168 -13.00 28.46 -42.65
C LEU A 168 -13.79 29.69 -43.11
N ASP A 169 -13.66 30.83 -42.43
CA ASP A 169 -14.32 32.09 -42.82
C ASP A 169 -13.78 32.60 -44.18
N LEU A 170 -12.46 32.53 -44.38
CA LEU A 170 -11.83 32.89 -45.66
C LEU A 170 -12.30 32.00 -46.82
N GLN A 171 -12.52 30.69 -46.59
CA GLN A 171 -13.03 29.78 -47.62
C GLN A 171 -14.53 29.96 -47.89
N THR A 172 -15.32 30.36 -46.89
CA THR A 172 -16.79 30.42 -47.00
C THR A 172 -17.35 31.82 -47.32
N GLN A 173 -16.47 32.81 -47.56
CA GLN A 173 -16.81 34.19 -47.93
C GLN A 173 -17.88 34.84 -47.02
N GLY A 174 -17.99 34.40 -45.77
CA GLY A 174 -18.90 34.96 -44.77
C GLY A 174 -20.36 34.48 -44.83
N HIS A 175 -20.72 33.50 -45.66
CA HIS A 175 -22.12 33.08 -45.84
C HIS A 175 -22.75 32.40 -44.59
N TYR A 176 -21.93 31.83 -43.69
CA TYR A 176 -22.36 31.05 -42.51
C TYR A 176 -21.85 31.62 -41.16
N ARG A 177 -21.58 32.93 -41.12
CA ARG A 177 -20.95 33.63 -39.98
C ARG A 177 -21.56 33.34 -38.60
N TRP A 178 -22.87 33.18 -38.49
CA TRP A 178 -23.54 33.00 -37.20
C TRP A 178 -23.34 31.59 -36.61
N ARG A 179 -23.36 30.52 -37.44
CA ARG A 179 -23.13 29.13 -36.97
C ARG A 179 -21.66 28.87 -36.62
N LEU A 180 -20.74 29.50 -37.36
CA LEU A 180 -19.31 29.41 -37.06
C LEU A 180 -18.97 30.13 -35.74
N ARG A 181 -19.66 31.22 -35.41
CA ARG A 181 -19.44 31.98 -34.18
C ARG A 181 -19.89 31.23 -32.93
N THR A 182 -20.99 30.47 -32.98
CA THR A 182 -21.45 29.67 -31.84
C THR A 182 -20.50 28.49 -31.57
N VAL A 183 -20.05 27.80 -32.62
CA VAL A 183 -19.07 26.71 -32.49
C VAL A 183 -17.73 27.20 -31.94
N ALA A 184 -17.23 28.35 -32.44
CA ALA A 184 -16.00 28.94 -31.94
C ALA A 184 -16.11 29.34 -30.46
N LEU A 185 -17.24 29.89 -30.03
CA LEU A 185 -17.48 30.26 -28.63
C LEU A 185 -17.51 29.02 -27.72
N ILE A 186 -18.18 27.94 -28.14
CA ILE A 186 -18.22 26.68 -27.40
C ILE A 186 -16.80 26.07 -27.26
N LEU A 187 -16.03 26.06 -28.35
CA LEU A 187 -14.66 25.55 -28.37
C LEU A 187 -13.69 26.37 -27.50
N LEU A 188 -13.94 27.67 -27.35
CA LEU A 188 -13.16 28.57 -26.49
C LEU A 188 -13.46 28.38 -25.00
N VAL A 189 -14.70 28.04 -24.64
CA VAL A 189 -15.12 27.83 -23.24
C VAL A 189 -14.78 26.42 -22.74
N ALA A 190 -14.74 25.42 -23.63
CA ALA A 190 -14.41 24.03 -23.32
C ALA A 190 -13.14 23.82 -22.47
N PRO A 191 -11.98 24.45 -22.76
CA PRO A 191 -10.76 24.25 -21.95
C PRO A 191 -10.89 24.79 -20.52
N PHE A 192 -11.69 25.83 -20.28
CA PHE A 192 -11.92 26.36 -18.92
C PHE A 192 -12.77 25.41 -18.08
N ALA A 193 -13.74 24.72 -18.67
CA ALA A 193 -14.52 23.69 -17.99
C ALA A 193 -13.66 22.49 -17.60
N VAL A 194 -12.80 22.02 -18.50
CA VAL A 194 -11.90 20.88 -18.25
C VAL A 194 -10.82 21.23 -17.22
N ALA A 195 -10.22 22.42 -17.32
CA ALA A 195 -9.24 22.88 -16.35
C ALA A 195 -9.85 23.09 -14.96
N GLY A 196 -11.08 23.63 -14.87
CA GLY A 196 -11.81 23.75 -13.60
C GLY A 196 -12.07 22.39 -12.96
N PHE A 197 -12.47 21.39 -13.74
CA PHE A 197 -12.70 20.03 -13.24
C PHE A 197 -11.41 19.38 -12.70
N PHE A 198 -10.27 19.56 -13.36
CA PHE A 198 -8.99 18.97 -12.94
C PHE A 198 -8.30 19.69 -11.78
N VAL A 199 -8.63 20.96 -11.53
CA VAL A 199 -8.03 21.74 -10.42
C VAL A 199 -8.80 21.55 -9.11
N PHE A 200 -10.11 21.28 -9.18
CA PHE A 200 -10.98 21.10 -8.02
C PHE A 200 -11.39 19.63 -7.75
N GLY A 201 -10.99 18.69 -8.62
CA GLY A 201 -11.25 17.25 -8.48
C GLY A 201 -10.09 16.46 -7.91
#